data_AF-A0A7W3FIM4-F1
#
_entry.id   AF-A0A7W3FIM4-F1
#
_cell.length_a   1.000
_cell.length_b   1.000
_cell.length_c   1.000
_cell.angle_alpha   90.00
_cell.angle_beta   90.00
_cell.angle_gamma   90.00
#
_symmetry.space_group_name_H-M   'P 1'
#
loop_
_entity.id
_entity.type
_entity.pdbx_description
1 polymer ?
#
loop_
_entity_poly.entity_id
_entity_poly.type
_entity_poly.pdbx_seq_one_letter_code
_entity_poly.pdbx_strand_id
1 'polypeptide(L)'
;MEDPNWYRRFSAWWEGQSLAIKVYFGGSALLLMAIACFHASPRGLLTGCLTYASSGLLAFGFLREAYLWVIPKLQLPLVKLLVTGASVMALAAATGISRMAVNEATGQDPSYFPTTIALLLPLSVLRVVSVVAIVVSTLSTVALMLWAGAKMLLTWEPLDDKDFWLLSARVLAGFSIAIIISSTSSATIVPTWMETVARKSAVFLDLYNDPACTTGPGNRTRRINDNVVIVSATSGAYPTYVRRLCAIAPE
;
A
#
# COMPACT_ATOMS: atom_id res chain seq x y z
N MET A 1 49.99 0.88 19.51
CA MET A 1 48.64 1.36 19.18
C MET A 1 48.10 0.40 18.13
N GLU A 2 47.36 -0.62 18.57
CA GLU A 2 46.68 -1.54 17.65
C GLU A 2 45.48 -0.79 17.07
N ASP A 3 45.50 -0.51 15.76
CA ASP A 3 44.29 -0.06 15.09
C ASP A 3 43.23 -1.14 15.24
N PRO A 4 42.13 -0.88 15.95
CA PRO A 4 41.14 -1.90 16.19
C PRO A 4 40.48 -2.20 14.84
N ASN A 5 40.70 -3.42 14.36
CA ASN A 5 40.30 -3.89 13.03
C ASN A 5 38.78 -4.15 12.95
N TRP A 6 38.00 -3.17 13.41
CA TRP A 6 36.54 -3.16 13.46
C TRP A 6 35.93 -3.37 12.09
N TYR A 7 36.53 -2.78 11.05
CA TYR A 7 36.09 -2.97 9.68
C TYR A 7 36.15 -4.43 9.25
N ARG A 8 37.26 -5.14 9.53
CA ARG A 8 37.43 -6.54 9.15
C ARG A 8 36.54 -7.48 9.96
N ARG A 9 36.34 -7.19 11.24
CA ARG A 9 35.38 -7.91 12.10
C ARG A 9 33.93 -7.71 11.64
N PHE A 10 33.55 -6.47 11.30
CA PHE A 10 32.23 -6.16 10.77
C PHE A 10 31.99 -6.79 9.40
N SER A 11 32.98 -6.74 8.50
CA SER A 11 32.90 -7.36 7.18
C SER A 11 32.67 -8.87 7.29
N ALA A 12 33.45 -9.55 8.13
CA ALA A 12 33.30 -10.99 8.36
C ALA A 12 31.94 -11.33 8.99
N TRP A 13 31.48 -10.54 9.96
CA TRP A 13 30.16 -10.69 10.57
C TRP A 13 29.04 -10.48 9.55
N TRP A 14 29.13 -9.42 8.74
CA TRP A 14 28.15 -9.06 7.71
C TRP A 14 28.05 -10.13 6.64
N GLU A 15 29.18 -10.66 6.15
CA GLU A 15 29.18 -11.74 5.17
C GLU A 15 28.45 -12.98 5.69
N GLY A 16 28.62 -13.34 6.97
CA GLY A 16 27.96 -14.45 7.63
C GLY A 16 26.46 -14.27 7.92
N GLN A 17 25.90 -13.07 7.76
CA GLN A 17 24.48 -12.83 8.04
C GLN A 17 23.55 -13.32 6.92
N SER A 18 22.34 -13.73 7.32
CA SER A 18 21.29 -14.13 6.39
C SER A 18 20.85 -12.96 5.49
N LEU A 19 20.42 -13.29 4.26
CA LEU A 19 19.94 -12.30 3.30
C LEU A 19 18.79 -11.43 3.85
N ALA A 20 17.96 -11.98 4.74
CA ALA A 20 16.86 -11.23 5.38
C ALA A 20 17.40 -10.08 6.25
N ILE A 21 18.39 -10.37 7.10
CA ILE A 21 19.04 -9.38 7.96
C ILE A 21 19.66 -8.27 7.10
N LYS A 22 20.36 -8.64 6.02
CA LYS A 22 20.98 -7.66 5.10
C LYS A 22 19.95 -6.72 4.47
N VAL A 23 18.81 -7.26 4.02
CA VAL A 23 17.73 -6.46 3.42
C VAL A 23 17.07 -5.52 4.43
N TYR A 24 16.81 -5.99 5.66
CA TYR A 24 16.22 -5.15 6.70
C TYR A 24 17.17 -4.04 7.17
N PHE A 25 18.44 -4.35 7.41
CA PHE A 25 19.43 -3.34 7.79
C PHE A 25 19.69 -2.35 6.65
N GLY A 26 19.77 -2.81 5.40
CA GLY A 26 19.90 -1.92 4.24
C GLY A 26 18.70 -1.00 4.06
N GLY A 27 17.47 -1.53 4.18
CA GLY A 27 16.24 -0.72 4.14
C GLY A 27 16.16 0.29 5.29
N SER A 28 16.57 -0.10 6.50
CA SER A 28 16.58 0.78 7.68
C SER A 28 17.63 1.88 7.57
N ALA A 29 18.83 1.58 7.07
CA ALA A 29 19.88 2.57 6.83
C ALA A 29 19.44 3.62 5.80
N LEU A 30 18.78 3.18 4.71
CA LEU A 30 18.21 4.09 3.72
C LEU A 30 17.09 4.96 4.29
N LEU A 31 16.28 4.41 5.20
CA LEU A 31 15.26 5.19 5.90
C LEU A 31 15.87 6.25 6.82
N LEU A 32 16.91 5.90 7.59
CA LEU A 32 17.61 6.88 8.43
C LEU A 32 18.23 8.00 7.59
N MET A 33 18.80 7.66 6.44
CA MET A 33 19.29 8.64 5.47
C MET A 33 18.15 9.51 4.92
N ALA A 34 16.99 8.93 4.65
CA ALA A 34 15.80 9.67 4.22
C ALA A 34 15.32 10.66 5.30
N ILE A 35 15.29 10.24 6.57
CA ILE A 35 14.91 11.09 7.71
C ILE A 35 15.92 12.24 7.88
N ALA A 36 17.21 11.96 7.82
CA ALA A 36 18.25 12.98 7.87
C ALA A 36 18.13 13.98 6.71
N CYS A 37 17.86 13.50 5.50
CA CYS A 37 17.61 14.36 4.34
C CYS A 37 16.30 15.15 4.46
N PHE A 38 15.27 14.60 5.10
CA PHE A 38 14.00 15.29 5.33
C PHE A 38 14.17 16.50 6.26
N HIS A 39 15.02 16.39 7.29
CA HIS A 39 15.36 17.52 8.16
C HIS A 39 16.08 18.65 7.42
N ALA A 40 16.88 18.34 6.39
CA ALA A 40 17.57 19.34 5.58
C ALA A 40 16.69 19.89 4.44
N SER A 41 15.89 19.04 3.80
CA SER A 41 15.03 19.40 2.66
C SER A 41 13.78 18.51 2.61
N PRO A 42 12.66 18.96 3.20
CA PRO A 42 11.45 18.13 3.34
C PRO A 42 10.73 17.86 2.02
N ARG A 43 11.01 18.63 0.97
CA ARG A 43 10.45 18.45 -0.40
C ARG A 43 11.50 18.08 -1.44
N GLY A 44 12.69 17.65 -1.01
CA GLY A 44 13.75 17.23 -1.91
C GLY A 44 13.37 15.94 -2.66
N LEU A 45 13.65 15.90 -3.97
CA LEU A 45 13.44 14.71 -4.81
C LEU A 45 14.20 13.49 -4.26
N LEU A 46 15.38 13.73 -3.69
CA LEU A 46 16.22 12.73 -3.02
C LEU A 46 15.54 12.12 -1.79
N THR A 47 14.89 12.93 -0.96
CA THR A 47 14.12 12.46 0.20
C THR A 47 12.98 11.56 -0.23
N GLY A 48 12.26 11.91 -1.31
CA GLY A 48 11.23 11.07 -1.90
C GLY A 48 11.78 9.73 -2.41
N CYS A 49 12.80 9.76 -3.26
CA CYS A 49 13.43 8.54 -3.79
C CYS A 49 13.96 7.62 -2.69
N LEU A 50 14.65 8.16 -1.68
CA LEU A 50 15.17 7.36 -0.57
C LEU A 50 14.03 6.73 0.25
N THR A 51 12.96 7.47 0.50
CA THR A 51 11.80 6.95 1.24
C THR A 51 11.09 5.84 0.46
N TYR A 52 10.94 5.98 -0.86
CA TYR A 52 10.36 4.91 -1.70
C TYR A 52 11.28 3.69 -1.79
N ALA A 53 12.59 3.90 -1.94
CA ALA A 53 13.57 2.82 -2.01
C ALA A 53 13.65 2.05 -0.67
N SER A 54 13.68 2.75 0.46
CA SER A 54 13.66 2.13 1.79
C SER A 54 12.37 1.34 2.01
N SER A 55 11.22 1.92 1.62
CA SER A 55 9.91 1.25 1.72
C SER A 55 9.86 -0.02 0.87
N GLY A 56 10.37 0.03 -0.36
CA GLY A 56 10.41 -1.12 -1.26
C GLY A 56 11.28 -2.25 -0.70
N LEU A 57 12.46 -1.93 -0.16
CA LEU A 57 13.36 -2.92 0.44
C LEU A 57 12.77 -3.56 1.70
N LEU A 58 12.19 -2.75 2.60
CA LEU A 58 11.55 -3.26 3.82
C LEU A 58 10.33 -4.13 3.48
N ALA A 59 9.49 -3.70 2.53
CA ALA A 59 8.35 -4.47 2.06
C ALA A 59 8.78 -5.79 1.43
N PHE A 60 9.85 -5.79 0.61
CA PHE A 60 10.39 -7.00 -0.01
C PHE A 60 10.96 -7.97 1.04
N GLY A 61 11.68 -7.47 2.03
CA GLY A 61 12.17 -8.27 3.16
C GLY A 61 11.04 -8.97 3.91
N PHE A 62 9.99 -8.22 4.23
CA PHE A 62 8.79 -8.73 4.89
C PHE A 62 8.05 -9.75 4.04
N LEU A 63 7.81 -9.46 2.75
CA LEU A 63 7.13 -10.38 1.83
C LEU A 63 7.88 -11.70 1.71
N ARG A 64 9.22 -11.64 1.59
CA ARG A 64 10.07 -12.83 1.49
C ARG A 64 9.98 -13.68 2.76
N GLU A 65 10.03 -13.05 3.92
CA GLU A 65 9.95 -13.76 5.20
C GLU A 65 8.56 -14.39 5.39
N ALA A 66 7.49 -13.65 5.10
CA ALA A 66 6.13 -14.16 5.12
C ALA A 66 5.96 -15.32 4.12
N TYR A 67 6.50 -15.20 2.91
CA TYR A 67 6.45 -16.24 1.89
C TYR A 67 7.12 -17.53 2.36
N LEU A 68 8.37 -17.43 2.87
CA LEU A 68 9.10 -18.59 3.38
C LEU A 68 8.41 -19.25 4.58
N TRP A 69 7.66 -18.49 5.36
CA TRP A 69 6.95 -19.02 6.52
C TRP A 69 5.59 -19.66 6.18
N VAL A 70 4.87 -19.06 5.22
CA VAL A 70 3.52 -19.49 4.83
C VAL A 70 3.54 -20.69 3.87
N ILE A 71 4.42 -20.68 2.86
CA ILE A 71 4.50 -21.73 1.83
C ILE A 71 4.61 -23.15 2.42
N PRO A 72 5.55 -23.46 3.33
CA PRO A 72 5.67 -24.82 3.86
C PRO A 72 4.46 -25.24 4.72
N LYS A 73 3.74 -24.27 5.28
CA LYS A 73 2.57 -24.50 6.15
C LYS A 73 1.25 -24.52 5.38
N LEU A 74 1.26 -24.23 4.09
CA LEU A 74 0.06 -24.16 3.24
C LEU A 74 -0.62 -25.53 3.05
N GLN A 75 0.11 -26.62 3.32
CA GLN A 75 -0.42 -27.99 3.34
C GLN A 75 -1.42 -28.22 4.49
N LEU A 76 -1.38 -27.39 5.55
CA LEU A 76 -2.31 -27.48 6.66
C LEU A 76 -3.67 -26.87 6.27
N PRO A 77 -4.79 -27.59 6.43
CA PRO A 77 -6.11 -27.14 5.98
C PRO A 77 -6.55 -25.82 6.63
N LEU A 78 -6.19 -25.61 7.90
CA LEU A 78 -6.46 -24.36 8.63
C LEU A 78 -5.71 -23.16 8.04
N VAL A 79 -4.44 -23.34 7.67
CA VAL A 79 -3.63 -22.26 7.08
C VAL A 79 -4.18 -21.90 5.70
N LYS A 80 -4.59 -22.90 4.92
CA LYS A 80 -5.24 -22.69 3.63
C LYS A 80 -6.54 -21.88 3.77
N LEU A 81 -7.41 -22.25 4.72
CA LEU A 81 -8.64 -21.51 5.01
C LEU A 81 -8.38 -20.08 5.48
N LEU A 82 -7.36 -19.87 6.31
CA LEU A 82 -6.96 -18.54 6.78
C LEU A 82 -6.47 -17.66 5.63
N VAL A 83 -5.59 -18.19 4.77
CA VAL A 83 -5.05 -17.44 3.63
C VAL A 83 -6.15 -17.12 2.63
N THR A 84 -7.05 -18.06 2.33
CA THR A 84 -8.18 -17.80 1.42
C THR A 84 -9.17 -16.80 2.02
N GLY A 85 -9.54 -16.96 3.29
CA GLY A 85 -10.42 -16.02 4.00
C GLY A 85 -9.85 -14.61 4.03
N ALA A 86 -8.57 -14.47 4.40
CA ALA A 86 -7.88 -13.17 4.40
C ALA A 86 -7.81 -12.57 2.99
N SER A 87 -7.57 -13.38 1.96
CA SER A 87 -7.53 -12.92 0.57
C SER A 87 -8.90 -12.42 0.09
N VAL A 88 -9.98 -13.11 0.43
CA VAL A 88 -11.35 -12.69 0.09
C VAL A 88 -11.73 -11.42 0.82
N MET A 89 -11.40 -11.30 2.12
CA MET A 89 -11.61 -10.08 2.88
C MET A 89 -10.82 -8.91 2.28
N ALA A 90 -9.56 -9.14 1.90
CA ALA A 90 -8.73 -8.11 1.28
C ALA A 90 -9.31 -7.64 -0.06
N LEU A 91 -9.80 -8.58 -0.88
CA LEU A 91 -10.46 -8.27 -2.15
C LEU A 91 -11.77 -7.49 -1.93
N ALA A 92 -12.58 -7.88 -0.94
CA ALA A 92 -13.82 -7.19 -0.60
C ALA A 92 -13.55 -5.75 -0.13
N ALA A 93 -12.55 -5.56 0.74
CA ALA A 93 -12.11 -4.23 1.20
C ALA A 93 -11.59 -3.38 0.02
N ALA A 94 -10.76 -3.95 -0.84
CA ALA A 94 -10.25 -3.27 -2.04
C ALA A 94 -11.38 -2.84 -2.99
N THR A 95 -12.37 -3.70 -3.18
CA THR A 95 -13.59 -3.38 -3.94
C THR A 95 -14.35 -2.21 -3.31
N GLY A 96 -14.50 -2.22 -1.97
CA GLY A 96 -15.14 -1.13 -1.23
C GLY A 96 -14.42 0.21 -1.40
N ILE A 97 -13.10 0.23 -1.22
CA ILE A 97 -12.27 1.43 -1.39
C ILE A 97 -12.34 1.94 -2.83
N SER A 98 -12.32 1.04 -3.82
CA SER A 98 -12.44 1.40 -5.24
C SER A 98 -13.80 2.05 -5.55
N ARG A 99 -14.89 1.53 -4.98
CA ARG A 99 -16.24 2.12 -5.12
C ARG A 99 -16.34 3.48 -4.44
N MET A 100 -15.77 3.62 -3.24
CA MET A 100 -15.71 4.91 -2.53
C MET A 100 -14.93 5.94 -3.34
N ALA A 101 -13.78 5.57 -3.90
CA ALA A 101 -12.97 6.47 -4.72
C ALA A 101 -13.69 6.95 -5.97
N VAL A 102 -14.45 6.08 -6.63
CA VAL A 102 -15.27 6.48 -7.78
C VAL A 102 -16.41 7.40 -7.34
N ASN A 103 -17.09 7.09 -6.24
CA ASN A 103 -18.17 7.91 -5.72
C ASN A 103 -17.68 9.31 -5.32
N GLU A 104 -16.55 9.42 -4.62
CA GLU A 104 -15.95 10.71 -4.25
C GLU A 104 -15.40 11.46 -5.46
N ALA A 105 -14.82 10.75 -6.43
CA ALA A 105 -14.28 11.35 -7.65
C ALA A 105 -15.36 11.91 -8.59
N THR A 106 -16.49 11.21 -8.72
CA THR A 106 -17.54 11.50 -9.71
C THR A 106 -18.81 12.09 -9.11
N GLY A 107 -19.07 11.90 -7.81
CA GLY A 107 -20.34 12.25 -7.17
C GLY A 107 -21.52 11.42 -7.68
N GLN A 108 -21.26 10.28 -8.32
CA GLN A 108 -22.27 9.41 -8.93
C GLN A 108 -22.18 7.99 -8.36
N ASP A 109 -23.27 7.23 -8.53
CA ASP A 109 -23.31 5.84 -8.09
C ASP A 109 -22.23 5.00 -8.82
N PRO A 110 -21.35 4.30 -8.09
CA PRO A 110 -20.26 3.52 -8.66
C PRO A 110 -20.73 2.36 -9.56
N SER A 111 -21.99 1.92 -9.46
CA SER A 111 -22.56 0.90 -10.35
C SER A 111 -22.53 1.30 -11.83
N TYR A 112 -22.50 2.60 -12.13
CA TYR A 112 -22.35 3.12 -13.49
C TYR A 112 -20.88 3.18 -13.96
N PHE A 113 -19.91 2.70 -13.19
CA PHE A 113 -18.49 2.77 -13.54
C PHE A 113 -17.73 1.45 -13.27
N PRO A 114 -18.20 0.30 -13.80
CA PRO A 114 -17.63 -1.01 -13.50
C PRO A 114 -16.19 -1.15 -14.00
N THR A 115 -15.84 -0.58 -15.15
CA THR A 115 -14.49 -0.75 -15.72
C THR A 115 -13.45 0.10 -14.98
N THR A 116 -13.86 1.29 -14.52
CA THR A 116 -13.05 2.13 -13.63
C THR A 116 -12.76 1.44 -12.30
N ILE A 117 -13.78 0.83 -11.70
CA ILE A 117 -13.60 0.06 -10.45
C ILE A 117 -12.64 -1.11 -10.68
N ALA A 118 -12.78 -1.83 -11.80
CA ALA A 118 -11.89 -2.94 -12.14
C ALA A 118 -10.42 -2.48 -12.29
N LEU A 119 -10.17 -1.30 -12.86
CA LEU A 119 -8.83 -0.71 -12.95
C LEU A 119 -8.25 -0.35 -11.57
N LEU A 120 -9.09 0.18 -10.67
CA LEU A 120 -8.67 0.61 -9.33
C LEU A 120 -8.52 -0.56 -8.34
N LEU A 121 -9.13 -1.70 -8.63
CA LEU A 121 -9.11 -2.89 -7.79
C LEU A 121 -7.68 -3.39 -7.45
N PRO A 122 -6.78 -3.64 -8.42
CA PRO A 122 -5.42 -4.07 -8.09
C PRO A 122 -4.63 -3.02 -7.29
N LEU A 123 -4.87 -1.73 -7.56
CA LEU A 123 -4.23 -0.62 -6.85
C LEU A 123 -4.70 -0.51 -5.39
N SER A 124 -5.99 -0.76 -5.14
CA SER A 124 -6.56 -0.77 -3.80
C SER A 124 -6.18 -2.02 -3.00
N VAL A 125 -6.01 -3.19 -3.64
CA VAL A 125 -5.46 -4.39 -3.00
C VAL A 125 -4.09 -4.10 -2.39
N LEU A 126 -3.21 -3.39 -3.10
CA LEU A 126 -1.90 -3.00 -2.56
C LEU A 126 -2.03 -2.19 -1.28
N ARG A 127 -3.02 -1.30 -1.19
CA ARG A 127 -3.28 -0.53 0.02
C ARG A 127 -3.82 -1.39 1.16
N VAL A 128 -4.76 -2.28 0.90
CA VAL A 128 -5.29 -3.19 1.93
C VAL A 128 -4.18 -4.08 2.47
N VAL A 129 -3.37 -4.67 1.58
CA VAL A 129 -2.21 -5.49 1.96
C VAL A 129 -1.20 -4.66 2.77
N SER A 130 -0.97 -3.41 2.41
CA SER A 130 -0.11 -2.51 3.18
C SER A 130 -0.64 -2.27 4.60
N VAL A 131 -1.94 -1.99 4.75
CA VAL A 131 -2.57 -1.77 6.07
C VAL A 131 -2.49 -3.04 6.93
N VAL A 132 -2.80 -4.20 6.35
CA VAL A 132 -2.68 -5.48 7.05
C VAL A 132 -1.23 -5.74 7.46
N ALA A 133 -0.26 -5.44 6.60
CA ALA A 133 1.15 -5.58 6.93
C ALA A 133 1.57 -4.70 8.11
N ILE A 134 1.04 -3.47 8.24
CA ILE A 134 1.26 -2.61 9.42
C ILE A 134 0.71 -3.27 10.67
N VAL A 135 -0.57 -3.67 10.64
CA VAL A 135 -1.23 -4.22 11.83
C VAL A 135 -0.53 -5.50 12.27
N VAL A 136 -0.21 -6.39 11.32
CA VAL A 136 0.52 -7.62 11.62
C VAL A 136 1.93 -7.34 12.13
N SER A 137 2.66 -6.39 11.52
CA SER A 137 4.02 -6.04 11.94
C SER A 137 4.05 -5.38 13.32
N THR A 138 3.13 -4.46 13.60
CA THR A 138 3.01 -3.81 14.91
C THR A 138 2.60 -4.80 16.00
N LEU A 139 1.61 -5.65 15.76
CA LEU A 139 1.26 -6.72 16.71
C LEU A 139 2.40 -7.72 16.90
N SER A 140 3.11 -8.08 15.84
CA SER A 140 4.26 -9.00 15.93
C SER A 140 5.41 -8.40 16.72
N THR A 141 5.72 -7.11 16.54
CA THR A 141 6.78 -6.43 17.29
C THR A 141 6.42 -6.30 18.77
N VAL A 142 5.18 -5.97 19.11
CA VAL A 142 4.70 -5.97 20.49
C VAL A 142 4.79 -7.37 21.11
N ALA A 143 4.32 -8.41 20.39
CA ALA A 143 4.39 -9.79 20.88
C ALA A 143 5.84 -10.26 21.10
N LEU A 144 6.76 -9.91 20.19
CA LEU A 144 8.19 -10.24 20.32
C LEU A 144 8.84 -9.50 21.49
N MET A 145 8.49 -8.24 21.74
CA MET A 145 8.95 -7.49 22.91
C MET A 145 8.45 -8.12 24.20
N LEU A 146 7.17 -8.48 24.27
CA LEU A 146 6.58 -9.16 25.42
C LEU A 146 7.24 -10.51 25.68
N TRP A 147 7.47 -11.31 24.62
CA TRP A 147 8.15 -12.60 24.74
C TRP A 147 9.60 -12.45 25.19
N ALA A 148 10.36 -11.51 24.62
CA ALA A 148 11.74 -11.25 25.01
C ALA A 148 11.83 -10.77 26.47
N GLY A 149 10.93 -9.87 26.88
CA GLY A 149 10.83 -9.40 28.26
C GLY A 149 10.48 -10.54 29.23
N ALA A 150 9.50 -11.37 28.88
CA ALA A 150 9.11 -12.53 29.67
C ALA A 150 10.24 -13.56 29.79
N LYS A 151 10.96 -13.85 28.69
CA LYS A 151 12.10 -14.77 28.68
C LYS A 151 13.23 -14.27 29.58
N MET A 152 13.65 -13.00 29.46
CA MET A 152 14.67 -12.44 30.34
C MET A 152 14.27 -12.48 31.82
N LEU A 153 13.00 -12.20 32.14
CA LEU A 153 12.48 -12.25 33.51
C LEU A 153 12.41 -13.67 34.08
N LEU A 154 12.04 -14.66 33.26
CA LEU A 154 11.79 -16.03 33.71
C LEU A 154 13.04 -16.91 33.71
N THR A 155 13.89 -16.83 32.68
CA THR A 155 15.03 -17.75 32.54
C THR A 155 16.36 -17.17 32.99
N TRP A 156 16.48 -15.85 33.19
CA TRP A 156 17.75 -15.13 33.50
C TRP A 156 18.91 -15.38 32.50
N GLU A 157 18.70 -16.24 31.51
CA GLU A 157 19.64 -16.50 30.42
C GLU A 157 19.54 -15.40 29.35
N PRO A 158 20.70 -14.93 28.85
CA PRO A 158 20.73 -14.02 27.71
C PRO A 158 20.15 -14.71 26.46
N LEU A 159 19.51 -13.92 25.60
CA LEU A 159 19.11 -14.39 24.27
C LEU A 159 20.34 -14.78 23.46
N ASP A 160 20.23 -15.84 22.67
CA ASP A 160 21.26 -16.21 21.70
C ASP A 160 21.51 -15.03 20.74
N ASP A 161 22.77 -14.77 20.39
CA ASP A 161 23.19 -13.57 19.64
C ASP A 161 22.41 -13.45 18.32
N LYS A 162 22.18 -14.59 17.65
CA LYS A 162 21.47 -14.64 16.38
C LYS A 162 19.99 -14.28 16.51
N ASP A 163 19.35 -14.75 17.58
CA ASP A 163 17.95 -14.44 17.87
C ASP A 163 17.79 -12.97 18.26
N PHE A 164 18.74 -12.42 19.01
CA PHE A 164 18.78 -11.00 19.35
C PHE A 164 18.88 -10.10 18.11
N TRP A 165 19.79 -10.40 17.18
CA TRP A 165 19.95 -9.64 15.93
C TRP A 165 18.74 -9.74 15.00
N LEU A 166 18.08 -10.90 14.95
CA LEU A 166 16.82 -11.07 14.22
C LEU A 166 15.67 -10.30 14.86
N LEU A 167 15.57 -10.33 16.18
CA LEU A 167 14.51 -9.64 16.92
C LEU A 167 14.64 -8.13 16.80
N SER A 168 15.87 -7.61 16.95
CA SER A 168 16.17 -6.19 16.74
C SER A 168 15.89 -5.75 15.30
N ALA A 169 16.30 -6.54 14.29
CA ALA A 169 15.98 -6.23 12.89
C ALA A 169 14.45 -6.18 12.63
N ARG A 170 13.68 -7.09 13.22
CA ARG A 170 12.21 -7.11 13.09
C ARG A 170 11.54 -5.94 13.80
N VAL A 171 12.00 -5.59 15.00
CA VAL A 171 11.52 -4.40 15.73
C VAL A 171 11.80 -3.14 14.93
N LEU A 172 13.01 -2.99 14.42
CA LEU A 172 13.43 -1.80 13.68
C LEU A 172 12.69 -1.70 12.34
N ALA A 173 12.47 -2.82 11.66
CA ALA A 173 11.63 -2.89 10.46
C ALA A 173 10.17 -2.54 10.76
N GLY A 174 9.57 -3.09 11.82
CA GLY A 174 8.19 -2.78 12.18
C GLY A 174 7.98 -1.33 12.57
N PHE A 175 8.92 -0.75 13.32
CA PHE A 175 8.91 0.68 13.67
C PHE A 175 9.06 1.56 12.42
N SER A 176 9.99 1.19 11.53
CA SER A 176 10.22 1.86 10.24
C SER A 176 8.96 1.86 9.37
N ILE A 177 8.30 0.71 9.23
CA ILE A 177 7.06 0.55 8.45
C ILE A 177 5.94 1.38 9.08
N ALA A 178 5.79 1.34 10.41
CA ALA A 178 4.78 2.13 11.12
C ALA A 178 4.98 3.64 10.92
N ILE A 179 6.22 4.14 10.97
CA ILE A 179 6.55 5.55 10.74
C ILE A 179 6.25 5.96 9.30
N ILE A 180 6.74 5.20 8.32
CA ILE A 180 6.53 5.49 6.89
C ILE A 180 5.05 5.53 6.55
N ILE A 181 4.27 4.61 7.11
CA ILE A 181 2.85 4.53 6.76
C ILE A 181 2.02 5.55 7.56
N SER A 182 2.39 5.85 8.80
CA SER A 182 1.77 6.97 9.53
C SER A 182 2.05 8.32 8.84
N SER A 183 3.20 8.49 8.20
CA SER A 183 3.53 9.71 7.45
C SER A 183 2.86 9.78 6.08
N THR A 184 2.45 8.63 5.50
CA THR A 184 1.74 8.57 4.22
C THR A 184 0.24 8.31 4.33
N SER A 185 -0.29 7.99 5.51
CA SER A 185 -1.74 7.91 5.75
C SER A 185 -2.30 9.32 5.88
N SER A 186 -2.84 9.86 4.78
CA SER A 186 -3.82 10.94 4.90
C SER A 186 -5.00 10.44 5.74
N ALA A 187 -5.64 11.32 6.50
CA ALA A 187 -6.84 10.98 7.29
C ALA A 187 -8.02 10.49 6.42
N THR A 188 -7.89 10.60 5.10
CA THR A 188 -8.88 10.16 4.11
C THR A 188 -8.73 8.68 3.78
N ILE A 189 -9.84 7.96 3.84
CA ILE A 189 -9.93 6.53 3.48
C ILE A 189 -9.51 6.30 2.01
N VAL A 190 -9.79 7.29 1.15
CA VAL A 190 -9.36 7.31 -0.25
C VAL A 190 -8.20 8.30 -0.43
N PRO A 191 -7.09 7.89 -1.05
CA PRO A 191 -6.02 8.80 -1.43
C PRO A 191 -6.43 9.72 -2.58
N THR A 192 -6.00 10.99 -2.53
CA THR A 192 -6.27 11.99 -3.58
C THR A 192 -5.79 11.60 -4.98
N TRP A 193 -4.70 10.83 -5.07
CA TRP A 193 -4.22 10.29 -6.35
C TRP A 193 -5.19 9.24 -6.92
N MET A 194 -5.83 8.45 -6.05
CA MET A 194 -6.78 7.41 -6.45
C MET A 194 -8.08 8.04 -6.93
N GLU A 195 -8.54 9.12 -6.29
CA GLU A 195 -9.63 9.97 -6.79
C GLU A 195 -9.29 10.58 -8.16
N THR A 196 -8.06 11.06 -8.34
CA THR A 196 -7.62 11.66 -9.61
C THR A 196 -7.60 10.64 -10.74
N VAL A 197 -7.10 9.43 -10.46
CA VAL A 197 -7.10 8.32 -11.41
C VAL A 197 -8.54 7.93 -11.73
N ALA A 198 -9.38 7.70 -10.71
CA ALA A 198 -10.79 7.36 -10.87
C ALA A 198 -11.53 8.39 -11.73
N ARG A 199 -11.32 9.68 -11.45
CA ARG A 199 -11.94 10.79 -12.17
C ARG A 199 -11.56 10.81 -13.64
N LYS A 200 -10.32 10.49 -14.00
CA LYS A 200 -9.88 10.45 -15.40
C LYS A 200 -10.31 9.16 -16.09
N SER A 201 -10.11 8.01 -15.46
CA SER A 201 -10.42 6.71 -16.07
C SER A 201 -11.92 6.51 -16.29
N ALA A 202 -12.78 7.06 -15.43
CA ALA A 202 -14.23 7.04 -15.64
C ALA A 202 -14.67 7.69 -16.96
N VAL A 203 -14.03 8.79 -17.40
CA VAL A 203 -14.30 9.38 -18.72
C VAL A 203 -13.90 8.43 -19.84
N PHE A 204 -12.72 7.81 -19.73
CA PHE A 204 -12.15 7.06 -20.84
C PHE A 204 -12.70 5.65 -21.00
N LEU A 205 -13.04 4.99 -19.90
CA LEU A 205 -13.39 3.57 -19.88
C LEU A 205 -14.90 3.33 -19.83
N ASP A 206 -15.64 4.14 -19.07
CA ASP A 206 -17.05 3.88 -18.76
C ASP A 206 -18.04 4.78 -19.51
N LEU A 207 -17.58 5.89 -20.09
CA LEU A 207 -18.38 6.81 -20.88
C LEU A 207 -18.03 6.70 -22.37
N TYR A 208 -19.06 6.78 -23.21
CA TYR A 208 -18.96 6.71 -24.67
C TYR A 208 -19.29 8.07 -25.32
N ASN A 209 -18.92 8.23 -26.59
CA ASN A 209 -19.27 9.43 -27.34
C ASN A 209 -20.73 9.33 -27.82
N ASP A 210 -21.61 10.20 -27.30
CA ASP A 210 -22.99 10.34 -27.78
C ASP A 210 -23.21 11.78 -28.29
N PRO A 211 -23.17 12.03 -29.61
CA PRO A 211 -23.34 13.37 -30.15
C PRO A 211 -24.75 13.92 -29.95
N ALA A 212 -25.77 13.08 -29.70
CA ALA A 212 -27.14 13.53 -29.46
C ALA A 212 -27.31 14.13 -28.05
N CYS A 213 -26.51 13.66 -27.08
CA CYS A 213 -26.59 14.08 -25.68
C CYS A 213 -25.43 14.97 -25.22
N THR A 214 -24.48 15.30 -26.11
CA THR A 214 -23.31 16.13 -25.79
C THR A 214 -23.27 17.41 -26.60
N THR A 215 -22.85 18.50 -25.97
CA THR A 215 -22.80 19.85 -26.55
C THR A 215 -21.38 20.37 -26.78
N GLY A 216 -20.35 19.62 -26.37
CA GLY A 216 -18.96 20.07 -26.42
C GLY A 216 -17.99 18.96 -26.84
N PRO A 217 -16.91 19.30 -27.58
CA PRO A 217 -15.91 18.33 -28.00
C PRO A 217 -15.18 17.73 -26.80
N GLY A 218 -15.14 16.39 -26.72
CA GLY A 218 -14.50 15.66 -25.62
C GLY A 218 -15.40 15.35 -24.42
N ASN A 219 -16.63 15.86 -24.40
CA ASN A 219 -17.65 15.39 -23.46
C ASN A 219 -18.05 13.97 -23.83
N ARG A 220 -18.17 13.11 -22.83
CA ARG A 220 -18.64 11.74 -23.01
C ARG A 220 -19.85 11.50 -22.14
N THR A 221 -20.59 10.44 -22.44
CA THR A 221 -21.83 10.14 -21.74
C THR A 221 -21.96 8.68 -21.41
N ARG A 222 -22.75 8.41 -20.38
CA ARG A 222 -23.25 7.09 -20.09
C ARG A 222 -24.73 7.17 -19.78
N ARG A 223 -25.54 6.41 -20.50
CA ARG A 223 -26.98 6.34 -20.22
C ARG A 223 -27.23 5.58 -18.93
N ILE A 224 -28.04 6.19 -18.06
CA ILE A 224 -28.56 5.55 -16.86
C ILE A 224 -29.87 4.84 -17.24
N ASN A 225 -30.83 5.61 -17.76
CA ASN A 225 -32.16 5.19 -18.19
C ASN A 225 -32.53 5.92 -19.51
N ASP A 226 -33.70 5.62 -20.07
CA ASP A 226 -34.18 6.18 -21.35
C ASP A 226 -34.15 7.72 -21.42
N ASN A 227 -34.30 8.39 -20.27
CA ASN A 227 -34.39 9.85 -20.19
C ASN A 227 -33.19 10.53 -19.53
N VAL A 228 -32.27 9.77 -18.90
CA VAL A 228 -31.20 10.34 -18.07
C VAL A 228 -29.85 9.78 -18.48
N VAL A 229 -28.91 10.68 -18.71
CA VAL A 229 -27.51 10.37 -19.03
C VAL A 229 -26.59 11.05 -18.01
N ILE A 230 -25.50 10.38 -17.66
CA ILE A 230 -24.34 11.01 -17.02
C ILE A 230 -23.51 11.62 -18.13
N VAL A 231 -23.17 12.90 -18.01
CA VAL A 231 -22.28 13.59 -18.93
C VAL A 231 -21.01 13.95 -18.18
N SER A 232 -19.86 13.58 -18.73
CA SER A 232 -18.59 14.19 -18.33
C SER A 232 -18.44 15.53 -19.05
N ALA A 233 -18.28 16.60 -18.27
CA ALA A 233 -17.90 17.90 -18.80
C ALA A 233 -16.41 18.12 -18.55
N THR A 234 -15.64 18.21 -19.64
CA THR A 234 -14.20 18.53 -19.61
C THR A 234 -13.96 20.04 -19.49
N SER A 235 -14.72 20.75 -18.65
CA SER A 235 -14.48 22.18 -18.40
C SER A 235 -13.47 22.35 -17.25
N GLY A 236 -12.18 22.41 -17.57
CA GLY A 236 -11.11 22.74 -16.62
C GLY A 236 -10.06 21.63 -16.40
N ALA A 237 -9.29 21.74 -15.32
CA ALA A 237 -8.16 20.86 -15.03
C ALA A 237 -8.56 19.40 -14.71
N TYR A 238 -9.81 19.18 -14.29
CA TYR A 238 -10.36 17.87 -13.98
C TYR A 238 -11.77 17.71 -14.56
N PRO A 239 -12.12 16.53 -15.11
CA PRO A 239 -13.46 16.31 -15.65
C PRO A 239 -14.50 16.28 -14.52
N THR A 240 -15.63 16.94 -14.76
CA THR A 240 -16.78 16.96 -13.84
C THR A 240 -17.89 16.05 -14.38
N TYR A 241 -18.73 15.52 -13.50
CA TYR A 241 -19.80 14.59 -13.87
C TYR A 241 -21.14 15.15 -13.44
N VAL A 242 -22.06 15.27 -14.40
CA VAL A 242 -23.40 15.80 -14.15
C VAL A 242 -24.43 14.90 -14.79
N ARG A 243 -25.58 14.72 -14.12
CA ARG A 243 -26.74 14.08 -14.74
C ARG A 243 -27.45 15.11 -15.62
N ARG A 244 -27.77 14.74 -16.84
CA ARG A 244 -28.59 15.54 -17.76
C ARG A 244 -29.75 14.71 -18.28
N LEU A 245 -30.85 15.39 -18.56
CA LEU A 245 -31.97 14.81 -19.27
C LEU A 245 -31.61 14.72 -20.75
N CYS A 246 -31.67 13.52 -21.31
CA CYS A 246 -31.50 13.26 -22.73
C CYS A 246 -32.33 12.02 -23.10
N ALA A 247 -33.52 12.25 -23.65
CA ALA A 247 -34.41 11.19 -24.09
C ALA A 247 -33.83 10.47 -25.32
N ILE A 248 -34.02 9.15 -25.40
CA ILE A 248 -33.85 8.41 -26.65
C ILE A 248 -34.92 8.92 -27.61
N ALA A 249 -34.54 9.40 -28.79
CA ALA A 249 -35.51 9.75 -29.82
C ALA A 249 -36.28 8.47 -30.22
N PRO A 250 -37.62 8.48 -30.25
CA PRO A 250 -38.36 7.34 -30.77
C PRO A 250 -37.97 7.11 -32.24
N GLU A 251 -37.70 5.85 -32.59
CA GLU A 251 -37.51 5.43 -33.99
C GLU A 251 -38.75 5.68 -34.85
#